data_AF-A0A353NN35-F1
#
_entry.id   AF-A0A353NN35-F1
#
_cell.length_a   1.000
_cell.length_b   1.000
_cell.length_c   1.000
_cell.angle_alpha   90.00
_cell.angle_beta   90.00
_cell.angle_gamma   90.00
#
_symmetry.space_group_name_H-M   'P 1'
#
loop_
_entity.id
_entity.type
_entity.pdbx_description
1 polymer ?
#
loop_
_entity_poly.entity_id
_entity_poly.type
_entity_poly.pdbx_seq_one_letter_code
_entity_poly.pdbx_strand_id
1 'polypeptide(L)'
;KMSAVAQHPNITLMTSSEVEEVSGYIGNFDVKIRQKAKYVNHDLCTGCGLCIEKCPNKKITSEFDEGMGLRTAIYKPFAQAVPGKPVIDPERCRKITKDRCGICAKNCPREAINFDDKDKIVEDRFGAVVVGTGFDLWDWKESYG
;
A
#
# COMPACT_ATOMS: atom_id res chain seq x y z
N LYS A 1 8.12 3.29 -18.30
CA LYS A 1 7.17 2.26 -17.80
C LYS A 1 7.38 2.10 -16.29
N MET A 2 6.32 2.00 -15.49
CA MET A 2 6.45 1.86 -14.01
C MET A 2 7.28 0.63 -13.61
N SER A 3 7.19 -0.45 -14.38
CA SER A 3 7.96 -1.69 -14.15
C SER A 3 9.47 -1.50 -14.19
N ALA A 4 9.98 -0.50 -14.93
CA ALA A 4 11.41 -0.27 -15.04
C ALA A 4 12.01 0.22 -13.71
N VAL A 5 11.27 1.05 -12.97
CA VAL A 5 11.69 1.56 -11.65
C VAL A 5 11.78 0.42 -10.63
N ALA A 6 10.80 -0.49 -10.64
CA ALA A 6 10.75 -1.61 -9.71
C ALA A 6 11.85 -2.67 -9.93
N GLN A 7 12.52 -2.67 -11.08
CA GLN A 7 13.56 -3.65 -11.45
C GLN A 7 14.95 -3.02 -11.54
N HIS A 8 15.09 -1.72 -11.26
CA HIS A 8 16.35 -1.02 -11.45
C HIS A 8 17.32 -1.30 -10.29
N PRO A 9 18.58 -1.69 -10.56
CA PRO A 9 19.51 -2.13 -9.51
C PRO A 9 19.89 -1.02 -8.51
N ASN A 10 19.85 0.24 -8.95
CA ASN A 10 20.19 1.41 -8.12
C ASN A 10 18.95 2.14 -7.56
N ILE A 11 17.75 1.56 -7.67
CA ILE A 11 16.52 2.17 -7.14
C ILE A 11 15.86 1.20 -6.17
N THR A 12 15.76 1.60 -4.92
CA THR A 12 14.96 0.90 -3.92
C THR A 12 13.54 1.46 -3.94
N LEU A 13 12.58 0.68 -4.47
CA LEU A 13 11.18 1.08 -4.51
C LEU A 13 10.48 0.76 -3.18
N MET A 14 10.19 1.78 -2.37
CA MET A 14 9.46 1.65 -1.11
C MET A 14 7.99 2.02 -1.29
N THR A 15 7.13 1.04 -1.54
CA THR A 15 5.66 1.25 -1.61
C THR A 15 4.99 1.17 -0.25
N SER A 16 3.82 1.81 -0.12
CA SER A 16 3.09 1.96 1.14
C SER A 16 3.99 2.51 2.24
N SER A 17 4.82 3.50 1.88
CA SER A 17 5.82 4.09 2.76
C SER A 17 5.70 5.61 2.70
N GLU A 18 5.85 6.27 3.84
CA GLU A 18 5.75 7.72 4.02
C GLU A 18 6.98 8.22 4.79
N VAL A 19 7.51 9.37 4.39
CA VAL A 19 8.60 10.02 5.12
C VAL A 19 8.01 10.71 6.35
N GLU A 20 8.50 10.37 7.54
CA GLU A 20 8.03 10.96 8.80
C GLU A 20 8.89 12.14 9.22
N GLU A 21 10.20 12.02 9.06
CA GLU A 21 11.16 12.99 9.56
C GLU A 21 12.34 13.07 8.61
N VAL A 22 12.78 14.29 8.32
CA VAL A 22 14.02 14.59 7.61
C VAL A 22 14.83 15.52 8.50
N SER A 23 16.04 15.10 8.86
CA SER A 23 16.98 15.88 9.65
C SER A 23 18.34 15.93 8.95
N GLY A 24 19.25 16.78 9.45
CA GLY A 24 20.57 16.97 8.85
C GLY A 24 20.63 18.16 7.88
N TYR A 25 21.52 18.08 6.89
CA TYR A 25 21.82 19.18 5.97
C TYR A 25 22.20 18.66 4.57
N ILE A 26 22.36 19.58 3.62
CA ILE A 26 22.70 19.25 2.22
C ILE A 26 23.92 18.33 2.16
N GLY A 27 23.76 17.16 1.53
CA GLY A 27 24.80 16.13 1.43
C GLY A 27 24.77 15.08 2.55
N ASN A 28 24.08 15.31 3.67
CA ASN A 28 23.97 14.40 4.81
C ASN A 28 22.59 14.54 5.47
N PHE A 29 21.56 13.97 4.85
CA PHE A 29 20.22 13.87 5.44
C PHE A 29 20.04 12.52 6.13
N ASP A 30 19.57 12.53 7.38
CA ASP A 30 19.06 11.36 8.07
C ASP A 30 17.53 11.38 7.96
N VAL A 31 16.96 10.35 7.32
CA VAL A 31 15.54 10.28 6.96
C VAL A 31 14.89 9.08 7.63
N LYS A 32 13.78 9.32 8.33
CA LYS A 32 12.92 8.26 8.88
C LYS A 32 11.75 8.01 7.94
N ILE A 33 11.62 6.78 7.49
CA ILE A 33 10.59 6.33 6.55
C ILE A 33 9.72 5.30 7.26
N ARG A 34 8.44 5.62 7.46
CA ARG A 34 7.44 4.66 7.94
C ARG A 34 6.97 3.82 6.77
N GLN A 35 7.27 2.53 6.79
CA GLN A 35 6.65 1.55 5.94
C GLN A 35 5.40 0.98 6.63
N LYS A 36 4.23 1.26 6.07
CA LYS A 36 2.94 0.77 6.59
C LYS A 36 2.84 -0.74 6.41
N ALA A 37 2.23 -1.40 7.39
CA ALA A 37 1.90 -2.82 7.32
C ALA A 37 1.05 -3.11 6.07
N LYS A 38 1.47 -4.08 5.27
CA LYS A 38 0.74 -4.51 4.06
C LYS A 38 -0.19 -5.67 4.38
N TYR A 39 0.07 -6.37 5.48
CA TYR A 39 -0.56 -7.61 5.91
C TYR A 39 -0.50 -8.74 4.88
N VAL A 40 0.39 -8.57 3.90
CA VAL A 40 0.69 -9.52 2.84
C VAL A 40 2.21 -9.48 2.69
N ASN A 41 2.85 -10.62 2.88
CA ASN A 41 4.26 -10.79 2.55
C ASN A 41 4.41 -10.68 1.03
N HIS A 42 4.94 -9.55 0.57
CA HIS A 42 5.11 -9.30 -0.85
C HIS A 42 6.13 -10.25 -1.46
N ASP A 43 7.13 -10.75 -0.74
CA ASP A 43 8.13 -11.68 -1.30
C ASP A 43 7.53 -13.05 -1.66
N LEU A 44 6.57 -13.52 -0.85
CA LEU A 44 5.84 -14.77 -1.10
C LEU A 44 4.68 -14.59 -2.09
N CYS A 45 4.09 -13.40 -2.15
CA CYS A 45 2.90 -13.13 -2.93
C CYS A 45 3.19 -13.07 -4.44
N THR A 46 2.45 -13.85 -5.21
CA THR A 46 2.52 -13.85 -6.69
C THR A 46 1.57 -12.86 -7.35
N GLY A 47 0.67 -12.22 -6.60
CA GLY A 47 -0.32 -11.29 -7.16
C GLY A 47 -1.50 -11.96 -7.89
N CYS A 48 -1.77 -13.25 -7.65
CA CYS A 48 -2.82 -14.02 -8.35
C CYS A 48 -4.27 -13.52 -8.16
N GLY A 49 -4.56 -12.73 -7.13
CA GLY A 49 -5.88 -12.11 -6.92
C GLY A 49 -6.97 -12.99 -6.28
N LEU A 50 -6.74 -14.28 -6.02
CA LEU A 50 -7.73 -15.17 -5.38
C LEU A 50 -8.26 -14.63 -4.05
N CYS A 51 -7.37 -14.04 -3.25
CA CYS A 51 -7.73 -13.43 -1.97
C CYS A 51 -8.69 -12.24 -2.10
N ILE A 52 -8.59 -11.47 -3.20
CA ILE A 52 -9.47 -10.34 -3.52
C ILE A 52 -10.86 -10.88 -3.91
N GLU A 53 -10.90 -11.88 -4.81
CA GLU A 53 -12.14 -12.47 -5.31
C GLU A 53 -13.00 -13.08 -4.18
N LYS A 54 -12.34 -13.80 -3.26
CA LYS A 54 -13.00 -14.48 -2.14
C LYS A 54 -13.24 -13.58 -0.93
N CYS A 55 -12.75 -12.33 -0.93
CA CYS A 55 -12.96 -11.44 0.21
C CYS A 55 -14.46 -11.15 0.38
N PRO A 56 -15.04 -11.41 1.56
CA PRO A 56 -16.48 -11.24 1.75
C PRO A 56 -16.85 -9.79 2.09
N ASN A 57 -15.90 -8.86 2.26
CA ASN A 57 -16.16 -7.43 2.43
C ASN A 57 -15.86 -6.70 1.12
N LYS A 58 -16.88 -6.50 0.26
CA LYS A 58 -16.76 -5.98 -1.12
C LYS A 58 -17.40 -4.62 -1.36
N LYS A 59 -18.00 -4.01 -0.32
CA LYS A 59 -18.74 -2.74 -0.42
C LYS A 59 -17.94 -1.59 0.18
N ILE A 60 -16.66 -1.52 -0.14
CA ILE A 60 -15.79 -0.42 0.28
C ILE A 60 -15.61 0.47 -0.94
N THR A 61 -15.82 1.77 -0.76
CA THR A 61 -15.63 2.74 -1.83
C THR A 61 -14.16 2.79 -2.26
N SER A 62 -13.90 2.76 -3.57
CA SER A 62 -12.56 2.83 -4.14
C SER A 62 -12.07 4.27 -4.20
N GLU A 63 -10.95 4.55 -3.54
CA GLU A 63 -10.29 5.85 -3.56
C GLU A 63 -9.68 6.13 -4.93
N PHE A 64 -9.18 5.10 -5.62
CA PHE A 64 -8.62 5.23 -6.97
C PHE A 64 -9.68 5.61 -8.02
N ASP A 65 -10.92 5.16 -7.83
CA ASP A 65 -12.04 5.44 -8.75
C ASP A 65 -12.86 6.67 -8.33
N GLU A 66 -12.31 7.56 -7.49
CA GLU A 66 -12.97 8.80 -7.03
C GLU A 66 -14.37 8.56 -6.46
N GLY A 67 -14.54 7.49 -5.70
CA GLY A 67 -15.82 7.18 -5.08
C GLY A 67 -16.82 6.43 -5.95
N MET A 68 -16.54 6.26 -7.25
CA MET A 68 -17.47 5.66 -8.22
C MET A 68 -17.41 4.13 -8.24
N GLY A 69 -16.26 3.58 -7.89
CA GLY A 69 -15.99 2.14 -7.85
C GLY A 69 -16.14 1.55 -6.45
N LEU A 70 -16.28 0.22 -6.40
CA LEU A 70 -16.19 -0.56 -5.17
C LEU A 70 -14.96 -1.46 -5.20
N ARG A 71 -14.28 -1.56 -4.07
CA ARG A 71 -13.18 -2.48 -3.80
C ARG A 71 -13.48 -3.38 -2.60
N THR A 72 -12.61 -4.37 -2.41
CA THR A 72 -12.67 -5.25 -1.22
C THR A 72 -11.64 -4.84 -0.17
N ALA A 73 -11.73 -5.42 1.03
CA ALA A 73 -10.79 -5.10 2.11
C ALA A 73 -9.35 -5.53 1.81
N ILE A 74 -9.15 -6.55 0.98
CA ILE A 74 -7.85 -6.88 0.39
C ILE A 74 -7.90 -6.52 -1.08
N TYR A 75 -7.03 -5.64 -1.52
CA TYR A 75 -7.19 -5.00 -2.83
C TYR A 75 -5.84 -4.67 -3.46
N LYS A 76 -5.90 -4.38 -4.75
CA LYS A 76 -4.84 -3.76 -5.51
C LYS A 76 -5.42 -2.44 -6.03
N PRO A 77 -4.71 -1.30 -5.94
CA PRO A 77 -5.28 0.00 -6.32
C PRO A 77 -5.87 0.03 -7.73
N PHE A 78 -5.17 -0.58 -8.70
CA PHE A 78 -5.65 -0.75 -10.07
C PHE A 78 -4.99 -1.97 -10.73
N ALA A 79 -5.47 -2.40 -11.91
CA ALA A 79 -5.05 -3.66 -12.52
C ALA A 79 -3.54 -3.74 -12.82
N GLN A 80 -2.92 -2.64 -13.26
CA GLN A 80 -1.51 -2.53 -13.63
C GLN A 80 -0.61 -1.96 -12.51
N ALA A 81 -1.08 -1.96 -11.25
CA ALA A 81 -0.30 -1.44 -10.13
C ALA A 81 1.08 -2.12 -10.03
N VAL A 82 2.08 -1.35 -9.60
CA VAL A 82 3.46 -1.83 -9.40
C VAL A 82 3.88 -1.53 -7.96
N PRO A 83 4.22 -2.54 -7.14
CA PRO A 83 4.12 -3.98 -7.40
C PRO A 83 2.68 -4.44 -7.65
N GLY A 84 2.50 -5.45 -8.51
CA GLY A 84 1.19 -6.05 -8.82
C GLY A 84 0.62 -6.92 -7.70
N LYS A 85 0.89 -6.58 -6.44
CA LYS A 85 0.60 -7.37 -5.24
C LYS A 85 -0.44 -6.63 -4.39
N PRO A 86 -1.41 -7.34 -3.81
CA PRO A 86 -2.43 -6.71 -2.99
C PRO A 86 -1.90 -6.28 -1.62
N VAL A 87 -2.67 -5.42 -0.97
CA VAL A 87 -2.53 -5.03 0.44
C VAL A 87 -3.87 -5.19 1.15
N ILE A 88 -3.85 -5.33 2.47
CA ILE A 88 -5.09 -5.34 3.28
C ILE A 88 -5.27 -3.97 3.92
N ASP A 89 -6.48 -3.44 3.78
CA ASP A 89 -6.97 -2.28 4.51
C ASP A 89 -7.33 -2.70 5.94
N PRO A 90 -6.56 -2.28 6.97
CA PRO A 90 -6.79 -2.70 8.34
C PRO A 90 -8.09 -2.17 8.92
N GLU A 91 -8.57 -1.00 8.47
CA GLU A 91 -9.78 -0.35 8.98
C GLU A 91 -11.04 -1.05 8.47
N ARG A 92 -10.97 -1.62 7.27
CA ARG A 92 -12.10 -2.33 6.64
C ARG A 92 -12.00 -3.85 6.74
N CYS A 93 -10.86 -4.40 7.16
CA CYS A 93 -10.68 -5.85 7.29
C CYS A 93 -11.38 -6.40 8.55
N ARG A 94 -12.31 -7.35 8.35
CA ARG A 94 -13.04 -8.00 9.46
C ARG A 94 -12.17 -8.90 10.36
N LYS A 95 -11.01 -9.36 9.88
CA LYS A 95 -10.06 -10.14 10.70
C LYS A 95 -9.27 -9.20 11.60
N ILE A 96 -8.75 -8.10 11.07
CA ILE A 96 -7.96 -7.14 11.86
C ILE A 96 -8.85 -6.38 12.85
N THR A 97 -10.03 -5.91 12.43
CA THR A 97 -10.92 -5.11 13.29
C THR A 97 -11.71 -5.91 14.31
N LYS A 98 -12.09 -7.16 14.00
CA LYS A 98 -13.07 -7.94 14.80
C LYS A 98 -12.68 -9.41 15.01
N ASP A 99 -11.52 -9.85 14.56
CA ASP A 99 -11.03 -11.22 14.64
C ASP A 99 -11.99 -12.32 14.10
N ARG A 100 -12.87 -11.98 13.15
CA ARG A 100 -13.97 -12.89 12.69
C ARG A 100 -13.85 -13.39 11.25
N CYS A 101 -12.71 -13.17 10.58
CA CYS A 101 -12.50 -13.57 9.19
C CYS A 101 -11.15 -14.26 9.01
N GLY A 102 -10.88 -14.76 7.80
CA GLY A 102 -9.63 -15.42 7.45
C GLY A 102 -9.67 -16.08 6.07
N ILE A 103 -10.67 -15.74 5.25
CA ILE A 103 -10.91 -16.39 3.95
C ILE A 103 -9.74 -16.13 2.99
N CYS A 104 -9.17 -14.92 3.00
CA CYS A 104 -8.01 -14.60 2.18
C CYS A 104 -6.78 -15.46 2.54
N ALA A 105 -6.52 -15.72 3.82
CA ALA A 105 -5.43 -16.59 4.25
C ALA A 105 -5.68 -18.05 3.83
N LYS A 106 -6.89 -18.58 4.05
CA LYS A 106 -7.28 -19.95 3.67
C LYS A 106 -7.17 -20.22 2.16
N ASN A 107 -7.40 -19.21 1.32
CA ASN A 107 -7.35 -19.34 -0.14
C ASN A 107 -6.01 -18.89 -0.75
N CYS A 108 -5.01 -18.53 0.06
CA CYS A 108 -3.71 -18.13 -0.43
C CYS A 108 -2.80 -19.35 -0.62
N PRO A 109 -2.50 -19.79 -1.86
CA PRO A 109 -1.66 -20.99 -2.08
C PRO A 109 -0.19 -20.79 -1.68
N ARG A 110 0.22 -19.55 -1.43
CA ARG A 110 1.59 -19.18 -1.04
C ARG A 110 1.70 -18.80 0.44
N GLU A 111 0.60 -18.90 1.19
CA GLU A 111 0.55 -18.53 2.61
C GLU A 111 1.10 -17.13 2.88
N ALA A 112 0.90 -16.21 1.92
CA ALA A 112 1.48 -14.87 1.96
C ALA A 112 0.72 -13.90 2.86
N ILE A 113 -0.43 -14.27 3.43
CA ILE A 113 -1.24 -13.39 4.28
C ILE A 113 -0.67 -13.40 5.69
N ASN A 114 -0.33 -12.22 6.22
CA ASN A 114 0.16 -12.06 7.58
C ASN A 114 -0.63 -10.96 8.29
N PHE A 115 -1.58 -11.34 9.15
CA PHE A 115 -2.40 -10.36 9.89
C PHE A 115 -1.67 -9.68 11.04
N ASP A 116 -0.53 -10.24 11.47
CA ASP A 116 0.30 -9.70 12.56
C ASP A 116 1.41 -8.78 12.06
N ASP A 117 1.39 -8.44 10.76
CA ASP A 117 2.29 -7.46 10.17
C ASP A 117 2.11 -6.08 10.83
N LYS A 118 3.22 -5.38 11.06
CA LYS A 118 3.25 -4.10 11.76
C LYS A 118 4.02 -3.08 10.95
N ASP A 119 3.69 -1.82 11.17
CA ASP A 119 4.46 -0.71 10.64
C ASP A 119 5.93 -0.82 11.07
N LYS A 120 6.83 -0.49 10.14
CA LYS A 120 8.27 -0.50 10.36
C LYS A 120 8.81 0.89 10.11
N ILE A 121 9.71 1.33 10.97
CA ILE A 121 10.50 2.53 10.73
C ILE A 121 11.83 2.08 10.13
N VAL A 122 12.15 2.62 8.96
CA VAL A 122 13.45 2.45 8.30
C VAL A 122 14.15 3.80 8.37
N GLU A 123 15.35 3.80 8.94
CA GLU A 123 16.21 4.97 8.98
C GLU A 123 17.30 4.78 7.93
N ASP A 124 17.45 5.76 7.03
CA ASP A 124 18.45 5.72 5.98
C ASP A 124 19.01 7.12 5.69
N ARG A 125 20.17 7.16 5.04
CA ARG A 125 20.93 8.39 4.78
C ARG A 125 20.96 8.74 3.30
N PHE A 126 20.69 10.01 3.01
CA PHE A 126 20.63 10.51 1.64
C PHE A 126 21.43 11.79 1.46
N GLY A 127 22.07 11.96 0.30
CA GLY A 127 22.78 13.19 -0.04
C GLY A 127 21.88 14.31 -0.58
N ALA A 128 20.75 13.93 -1.19
CA ALA A 128 19.79 14.85 -1.80
C ALA A 128 18.36 14.29 -1.68
N VAL A 129 17.39 15.19 -1.63
CA VAL A 129 15.95 14.87 -1.58
C VAL A 129 15.25 15.59 -2.72
N VAL A 130 14.42 14.88 -3.48
CA VAL A 130 13.61 15.43 -4.57
C VAL A 130 12.14 15.24 -4.22
N VAL A 131 11.37 16.32 -4.20
CA VAL A 131 9.93 16.28 -3.87
C VAL A 131 9.10 16.16 -5.15
N GLY A 132 8.24 15.15 -5.20
CA GLY A 132 7.37 14.86 -6.34
C GLY A 132 6.04 14.25 -5.91
N THR A 133 5.38 14.85 -4.91
CA THR A 133 4.15 14.32 -4.29
C THR A 133 2.88 14.56 -5.11
N GLY A 134 2.95 15.29 -6.22
CA GLY A 134 1.80 15.52 -7.10
C GLY A 134 0.90 16.65 -6.64
N PHE A 135 -0.41 16.52 -6.89
CA PHE A 135 -1.47 17.47 -6.59
C PHE A 135 -2.79 16.71 -6.34
N ASP A 136 -3.76 17.37 -5.71
CA ASP A 136 -5.12 16.86 -5.52
C ASP A 136 -6.13 17.66 -6.36
N LEU A 137 -7.28 17.05 -6.63
CA LEU A 137 -8.39 17.75 -7.28
C LEU A 137 -9.04 18.75 -6.32
N TRP A 138 -9.52 19.86 -6.87
CA TRP A 138 -10.26 20.85 -6.10
C TRP A 138 -11.60 20.28 -5.63
N ASP A 139 -11.91 20.40 -4.34
CA ASP A 139 -13.22 20.01 -3.81
C ASP A 139 -14.28 21.05 -4.21
N TRP A 140 -14.91 20.80 -5.35
CA TRP A 140 -15.96 21.67 -5.87
C TRP A 140 -17.20 21.66 -4.99
N LYS A 141 -17.46 20.61 -4.20
CA LYS A 141 -18.66 20.54 -3.35
C LYS A 141 -18.56 21.48 -2.15
N GLU A 142 -17.38 21.56 -1.54
CA GLU A 142 -17.13 22.53 -0.47
C GLU A 142 -17.25 23.98 -0.98
N SER A 143 -16.95 24.21 -2.26
CA SER A 143 -16.93 25.54 -2.87
C SER A 143 -18.26 25.98 -3.48
N TYR A 144 -19.04 25.05 -4.04
CA TYR A 144 -20.21 25.35 -4.87
C TYR A 144 -21.48 24.56 -4.52
N GLY A 145 -21.40 23.53 -3.67
CA GLY A 145 -22.55 22.72 -3.21
C GLY A 145 -22.77 21.43 -4.00
#